data_AF-A0A6N3GDG4-F1
#
_entry.id   AF-A0A6N3GDG4-F1
#
_cell.length_a   1.000
_cell.length_b   1.000
_cell.length_c   1.000
_cell.angle_alpha   90.00
_cell.angle_beta   90.00
_cell.angle_gamma   90.00
#
_symmetry.space_group_name_H-M   'P 1'
#
loop_
_entity.id
_entity.type
_entity.pdbx_description
1 polymer ?
#
loop_
_entity_poly.entity_id
_entity_poly.type
_entity_poly.pdbx_seq_one_letter_code
_entity_poly.pdbx_strand_id
1 'polypeptide(L)'
;MKYYNAFLQNLVLRRWTVLFMLAGILFLFRSLMTILLLTFIFTYLIYRLVLLLHRKSHLHIKLTSILTYSLIVFILYLVATNYVPIIIKQSVQLVNSVADFYQRTDSNNELIEYVLNLLQTSEYIQKLQSGVLVVINYLYNFGELALTVLISFLLSFFFMIDNKKTVAFSRLFLQG
;
A
#
# COMPACT_ATOMS: atom_id res chain seq x y z
N MET A 1 28.38 -29.43 22.32
CA MET A 1 29.42 -28.62 23.02
C MET A 1 30.73 -28.47 22.23
N LYS A 2 31.33 -29.56 21.71
CA LYS A 2 32.64 -29.51 21.01
C LYS A 2 32.67 -28.59 19.76
N TYR A 3 31.60 -28.58 18.97
CA TYR A 3 31.49 -27.76 17.75
C TYR A 3 31.30 -26.26 18.01
N TYR A 4 30.62 -25.88 19.10
CA TYR A 4 30.38 -24.47 19.45
C TYR A 4 31.68 -23.78 19.93
N ASN A 5 32.48 -24.49 20.72
CA ASN A 5 33.76 -23.99 21.20
C ASN A 5 34.82 -23.93 20.08
N ALA A 6 34.79 -24.86 19.12
CA ALA A 6 35.65 -24.83 17.94
C ALA A 6 35.31 -23.66 16.98
N PHE A 7 34.04 -23.23 16.95
CA PHE A 7 33.60 -22.06 16.17
C PHE A 7 34.05 -20.73 16.81
N LEU A 8 34.01 -20.63 18.14
CA LEU A 8 34.41 -19.44 18.89
C LEU A 8 35.94 -19.20 18.90
N GLN A 9 36.74 -20.26 18.87
CA GLN A 9 38.21 -20.18 18.82
C GLN A 9 38.74 -19.74 17.45
N ASN A 10 37.99 -19.96 16.38
CA ASN A 10 38.47 -19.72 15.02
C ASN A 10 38.15 -18.28 14.59
N LEU A 11 39.08 -17.37 14.87
CA LEU A 11 38.96 -15.91 14.65
C LEU A 11 38.55 -15.54 13.22
N VAL A 12 39.02 -16.31 12.23
CA VAL A 12 38.69 -16.10 10.81
C VAL A 12 37.22 -16.45 10.55
N LEU A 13 36.76 -17.63 10.96
CA LEU A 13 35.36 -18.04 10.81
C LEU A 13 34.40 -17.09 11.54
N ARG A 14 34.77 -16.60 12.73
CA ARG A 14 33.97 -15.63 13.48
C ARG A 14 33.81 -14.31 12.72
N ARG A 15 34.89 -13.75 12.15
CA ARG A 15 34.82 -12.51 11.36
C ARG A 15 33.95 -12.66 10.12
N TRP A 16 34.13 -13.75 9.36
CA TRP A 16 33.32 -14.01 8.17
C TRP A 16 31.85 -14.22 8.51
N THR A 17 31.55 -14.93 9.60
CA THR A 17 30.17 -15.14 10.04
C THR A 17 29.48 -13.84 10.42
N VAL A 18 30.17 -12.95 11.16
CA VAL A 18 29.63 -11.63 11.50
C VAL A 18 29.44 -10.79 10.24
N LEU A 19 30.38 -10.81 9.29
CA LEU A 19 30.25 -10.10 8.02
C LEU A 19 29.06 -10.61 7.19
N PHE A 20 28.90 -11.92 7.04
CA PHE A 20 27.75 -12.50 6.34
C PHE A 20 26.44 -12.23 7.06
N MET A 21 26.42 -12.26 8.40
CA MET A 21 25.24 -11.90 9.19
C MET A 21 24.86 -10.43 8.99
N LEU A 22 25.84 -9.53 9.01
CA LEU A 22 25.64 -8.10 8.78
C LEU A 22 25.19 -7.82 7.33
N ALA A 23 25.80 -8.47 6.35
CA ALA A 23 25.38 -8.42 4.95
C ALA A 23 23.95 -8.95 4.77
N GLY A 24 23.59 -10.03 5.47
CA GLY A 24 22.23 -10.56 5.51
C GLY A 24 21.24 -9.53 6.06
N ILE A 25 21.55 -8.90 7.20
CA ILE A 25 20.71 -7.83 7.76
C ILE A 25 20.55 -6.68 6.75
N LEU A 26 21.64 -6.19 6.15
CA LEU A 26 21.58 -5.13 5.14
C LEU A 26 20.75 -5.54 3.90
N PHE A 27 20.81 -6.82 3.51
CA PHE A 27 19.99 -7.35 2.43
C PHE A 27 18.49 -7.34 2.78
N LEU A 28 18.11 -7.65 4.02
CA LEU A 28 16.70 -7.53 4.46
C LEU A 28 16.21 -6.07 4.42
N PHE A 29 17.07 -5.11 4.76
CA PHE A 29 16.74 -3.68 4.67
C PHE A 29 16.43 -3.22 3.24
N ARG A 30 16.87 -3.94 2.21
CA ARG A 30 16.52 -3.64 0.81
C ARG A 30 15.01 -3.61 0.61
N SER A 31 14.26 -4.51 1.26
CA SER A 31 12.79 -4.56 1.15
C SER A 31 12.13 -3.34 1.80
N LEU A 32 12.77 -2.76 2.83
CA LEU A 32 12.28 -1.57 3.52
C LEU A 32 12.52 -0.27 2.73
N MET A 33 13.30 -0.29 1.65
CA MET A 33 13.59 0.92 0.86
C MET A 33 12.33 1.64 0.40
N THR A 34 11.34 0.89 -0.10
CA THR A 34 10.05 1.47 -0.54
C THR A 34 9.31 2.10 0.63
N ILE A 35 9.25 1.42 1.78
CA ILE A 35 8.58 1.90 2.99
C ILE A 35 9.27 3.18 3.50
N LEU A 36 10.60 3.20 3.54
CA LEU A 36 11.39 4.36 4.00
C LEU A 36 11.23 5.56 3.07
N LEU A 37 11.32 5.35 1.76
CA LEU A 37 11.14 6.41 0.76
C LEU A 37 9.74 7.03 0.88
N LEU A 38 8.72 6.18 0.96
CA LEU A 38 7.35 6.64 1.07
C LEU A 38 7.07 7.33 2.41
N THR A 39 7.66 6.82 3.51
CA THR A 39 7.63 7.47 4.83
C THR A 39 8.22 8.88 4.75
N PHE A 40 9.37 9.04 4.09
CA PHE A 40 10.02 10.33 3.90
C PHE A 40 9.16 11.29 3.06
N ILE A 41 8.58 10.81 1.95
CA ILE A 41 7.64 11.58 1.14
C ILE A 41 6.46 12.07 2.00
N PHE A 42 5.83 11.19 2.78
CA PHE A 42 4.70 11.56 3.63
C PHE A 42 5.09 12.55 4.71
N THR A 43 6.23 12.35 5.37
CA THR A 43 6.72 13.28 6.40
C THR A 43 6.94 14.66 5.79
N TYR A 44 7.58 14.74 4.63
CA TYR A 44 7.79 16.00 3.91
C TYR A 44 6.48 16.64 3.45
N LEU A 45 5.56 15.85 2.88
CA LEU A 45 4.28 16.34 2.39
C LEU A 45 3.45 16.95 3.52
N ILE A 46 3.36 16.25 4.65
CA ILE A 46 2.59 16.71 5.82
C ILE A 46 3.29 17.92 6.46
N TYR A 47 4.62 17.92 6.54
CA TYR A 47 5.36 19.10 7.02
C TYR A 47 5.03 20.34 6.18
N ARG A 48 5.01 20.21 4.85
CA ARG A 48 4.66 21.30 3.93
C ARG A 48 3.20 21.72 4.07
N LEU A 49 2.27 20.76 4.22
CA LEU A 49 0.85 21.04 4.48
C LEU A 49 0.65 21.79 5.81
N VAL A 50 1.33 21.37 6.88
CA VAL A 50 1.30 22.04 8.18
C VAL A 50 1.82 23.47 8.07
N LEU A 51 2.90 23.70 7.32
CA LEU A 51 3.44 25.05 7.09
C LEU A 51 2.48 25.95 6.31
N LEU A 52 1.79 25.40 5.30
CA LEU A 52 0.74 26.10 4.55
C LEU A 52 -0.47 26.45 5.43
N LEU A 53 -0.89 25.53 6.30
CA LEU A 53 -1.98 25.75 7.24
C LEU A 53 -1.58 26.74 8.36
N HIS A 54 -0.35 26.68 8.84
CA HIS A 54 0.19 27.60 9.85
C HIS A 54 0.24 29.04 9.34
N ARG A 55 0.51 29.25 8.04
CA ARG A 55 0.43 30.59 7.42
C ARG A 55 -0.97 31.22 7.54
N LYS A 56 -2.02 30.40 7.67
CA LYS A 56 -3.41 30.88 7.81
C LYS A 56 -3.88 30.93 9.26
N SER A 57 -3.20 30.26 10.19
CA SER A 57 -3.63 30.11 11.58
C SER A 57 -2.39 30.04 12.48
N HIS A 58 -2.12 31.12 13.22
CA HIS A 58 -1.01 31.29 14.18
C HIS A 58 -1.07 30.30 15.38
N LEU A 59 -1.11 28.99 15.14
CA LEU A 59 -1.23 27.94 16.17
C LEU A 59 0.06 27.13 16.30
N HIS A 60 0.39 26.71 17.53
CA HIS A 60 1.59 25.93 17.86
C HIS A 60 1.73 24.65 17.01
N ILE A 61 2.90 24.49 16.38
CA ILE A 61 3.27 23.43 15.42
C ILE A 61 2.89 22.00 15.87
N LYS A 62 2.94 21.71 17.19
CA LYS A 62 2.57 20.39 17.74
C LYS A 62 1.07 20.07 17.64
N LEU A 63 0.19 21.03 17.94
CA LEU A 63 -1.26 20.81 17.86
C LEU A 63 -1.71 20.69 16.40
N THR A 64 -1.14 21.49 15.50
CA THR A 64 -1.46 21.45 14.07
C THR A 64 -1.10 20.10 13.44
N SER A 65 -0.01 19.46 13.87
CA SER A 65 0.39 18.14 13.35
C SER A 65 -0.56 17.02 13.77
N ILE A 66 -1.03 17.01 15.03
CA ILE A 66 -2.00 16.03 15.52
C ILE A 66 -3.35 16.21 14.83
N LEU A 67 -3.82 17.46 14.69
CA LEU A 67 -5.08 17.77 14.03
C LEU A 67 -5.07 17.35 12.55
N THR A 68 -3.97 17.62 11.84
CA THR A 68 -3.80 17.26 10.43
C THR A 68 -3.80 15.74 10.23
N TYR A 69 -3.12 14.99 11.10
CA TYR A 69 -3.12 13.52 11.00
C TYR A 69 -4.49 12.91 11.31
N SER A 70 -5.20 13.42 12.32
CA SER A 70 -6.55 12.98 12.64
C SER A 70 -7.51 13.22 11.46
N LEU A 71 -7.42 14.39 10.82
CA LEU A 71 -8.23 14.72 9.65
C LEU A 71 -7.92 13.80 8.45
N ILE A 72 -6.65 13.51 8.19
CA ILE A 72 -6.26 12.60 7.09
C ILE A 72 -6.74 11.17 7.36
N VAL A 73 -6.58 10.66 8.59
CA VAL A 73 -7.07 9.33 8.98
C VAL A 73 -8.60 9.26 8.86
N PHE A 74 -9.30 10.33 9.24
CA PHE A 74 -10.76 10.42 9.09
C PHE A 74 -11.19 10.40 7.61
N ILE A 75 -10.49 11.13 6.74
CA ILE A 75 -10.75 11.13 5.29
C ILE A 75 -10.47 9.73 4.71
N LEU A 76 -9.34 9.12 5.06
CA LEU A 76 -8.99 7.76 4.62
C LEU A 76 -10.06 6.74 5.05
N TYR A 77 -10.54 6.83 6.28
CA TYR A 77 -11.63 6.00 6.78
C TYR A 77 -12.90 6.21 5.96
N LEU A 78 -13.32 7.46 5.72
CA LEU A 78 -14.51 7.73 4.89
C LEU A 78 -14.38 7.19 3.47
N VAL A 79 -13.20 7.30 2.86
CA VAL A 79 -12.93 6.78 1.51
C VAL A 79 -12.99 5.25 1.49
N ALA A 80 -12.35 4.59 2.45
CA ALA A 80 -12.35 3.13 2.54
C ALA A 80 -13.76 2.56 2.75
N THR A 81 -14.55 3.14 3.64
CA THR A 81 -15.85 2.55 4.03
C THR A 81 -16.98 2.94 3.09
N ASN A 82 -16.94 4.12 2.45
CA ASN A 82 -18.02 4.55 1.55
C ASN A 82 -17.67 4.31 0.08
N TYR A 83 -16.51 4.77 -0.39
CA TYR A 83 -16.22 4.78 -1.83
C TYR A 83 -15.87 3.41 -2.39
N VAL A 84 -15.04 2.63 -1.68
CA VAL A 84 -14.63 1.29 -2.12
C VAL A 84 -15.82 0.34 -2.34
N PRO A 85 -16.75 0.16 -1.36
CA PRO A 85 -17.87 -0.76 -1.57
C PRO A 85 -18.87 -0.26 -2.61
N ILE A 86 -19.04 1.06 -2.78
CA ILE A 86 -19.91 1.62 -3.81
C ILE A 86 -19.41 1.25 -5.20
N ILE A 87 -18.10 1.37 -5.47
CA ILE A 87 -17.52 1.04 -6.78
C ILE A 87 -17.66 -0.46 -7.08
N ILE A 88 -17.44 -1.32 -6.07
CA ILE A 88 -17.62 -2.78 -6.23
C ILE A 88 -19.08 -3.11 -6.53
N LYS A 89 -20.02 -2.58 -5.74
CA LYS A 89 -21.46 -2.82 -5.92
C LYS A 89 -21.94 -2.32 -7.29
N GLN A 90 -21.49 -1.15 -7.73
CA GLN A 90 -21.81 -0.60 -9.04
C GLN A 90 -21.25 -1.46 -10.18
N SER A 91 -20.00 -1.93 -10.06
CA SER A 91 -19.40 -2.80 -11.08
C SER A 91 -20.14 -4.13 -11.19
N VAL A 92 -20.47 -4.75 -10.04
CA VAL A 92 -21.26 -5.99 -10.01
C VAL A 92 -22.68 -5.76 -10.51
N GLN A 93 -23.32 -4.64 -10.18
CA GLN A 93 -24.64 -4.29 -10.71
C GLN A 93 -24.64 -4.06 -12.22
N LEU A 94 -23.60 -3.47 -12.80
CA LEU A 94 -23.49 -3.32 -14.25
C LEU A 94 -23.36 -4.69 -14.94
N VAL A 95 -22.53 -5.58 -14.39
CA VAL A 95 -22.39 -6.95 -14.90
C VAL A 95 -23.70 -7.72 -14.76
N ASN A 96 -24.36 -7.63 -13.60
CA ASN A 96 -25.63 -8.31 -13.34
C ASN A 96 -26.79 -7.71 -14.12
N SER A 97 -26.81 -6.39 -14.39
CA SER A 97 -27.86 -5.77 -15.22
C SER A 97 -27.73 -6.20 -16.67
N VAL A 98 -26.51 -6.34 -17.16
CA VAL A 98 -26.24 -6.91 -18.48
C VAL A 98 -26.67 -8.38 -18.49
N ALA A 99 -26.29 -9.18 -17.50
CA ALA A 99 -26.68 -10.59 -17.37
C ALA A 99 -28.21 -10.78 -17.22
N ASP A 100 -28.88 -9.95 -16.42
CA ASP A 100 -30.33 -9.96 -16.22
C ASP A 100 -31.07 -9.48 -17.46
N PHE A 101 -30.53 -8.55 -18.23
CA PHE A 101 -31.05 -8.17 -19.55
C PHE A 101 -30.96 -9.34 -20.55
N TYR A 102 -29.90 -10.15 -20.47
CA TYR A 102 -29.80 -11.41 -21.22
C TYR A 102 -30.80 -12.47 -20.72
N GLN A 103 -30.98 -12.64 -19.41
CA GLN A 103 -31.88 -13.67 -18.83
C GLN A 103 -33.37 -13.33 -18.95
N ARG A 104 -33.76 -12.05 -18.89
CA ARG A 104 -35.16 -11.64 -19.05
C ARG A 104 -35.60 -11.59 -20.50
N THR A 105 -34.67 -11.67 -21.45
CA THR A 105 -34.98 -11.78 -22.87
C THR A 105 -35.08 -13.26 -23.26
N ASP A 106 -35.89 -14.01 -22.53
CA ASP A 106 -36.37 -15.28 -23.03
C ASP A 106 -37.45 -15.01 -24.09
N SER A 107 -37.22 -15.55 -25.28
CA SER A 107 -38.22 -15.95 -26.29
C SER A 107 -38.87 -14.89 -27.20
N ASN A 108 -38.09 -14.19 -28.06
CA ASN A 108 -38.57 -13.91 -29.44
C ASN A 108 -37.59 -13.27 -30.44
N ASN A 109 -36.36 -12.91 -30.06
CA ASN A 109 -35.44 -12.24 -30.98
C ASN A 109 -34.31 -13.18 -31.45
N GLU A 110 -34.41 -13.67 -32.69
CA GLU A 110 -33.40 -14.50 -33.39
C GLU A 110 -31.98 -13.88 -33.35
N LEU A 111 -31.88 -12.55 -33.25
CA LEU A 111 -30.61 -11.83 -33.12
C LEU A 111 -29.84 -12.18 -31.85
N ILE A 112 -30.55 -12.42 -30.73
CA ILE A 112 -29.92 -12.73 -29.45
C ILE A 112 -29.44 -14.18 -29.44
N GLU A 113 -30.21 -15.09 -30.03
CA GLU A 113 -29.83 -16.50 -30.17
C GLU A 113 -28.63 -16.68 -31.10
N TYR A 114 -28.54 -15.91 -32.19
CA TYR A 114 -27.36 -15.90 -33.08
C TYR A 114 -26.09 -15.38 -32.38
N VAL A 115 -26.20 -14.30 -31.60
CA VAL A 115 -25.08 -13.75 -30.82
C VAL A 115 -24.67 -14.72 -29.70
N LEU A 116 -25.62 -15.37 -29.03
CA LEU A 116 -25.34 -16.40 -28.01
C LEU A 116 -24.64 -17.61 -28.59
N ASN A 117 -25.04 -18.09 -29.76
CA ASN A 117 -24.41 -19.24 -30.40
C ASN A 117 -22.96 -18.92 -30.82
N LEU A 118 -22.68 -17.68 -31.26
CA LEU A 118 -21.33 -17.16 -31.51
C LEU A 118 -20.49 -16.98 -30.23
N LEU A 119 -21.13 -16.63 -29.10
CA LEU A 119 -20.45 -16.45 -27.81
C LEU A 119 -20.20 -17.78 -27.08
N GLN A 120 -21.10 -18.77 -27.20
CA GLN A 120 -20.98 -20.09 -26.60
C GLN A 120 -19.96 -20.98 -27.33
N THR A 121 -19.84 -20.85 -28.65
CA THR A 121 -18.79 -21.55 -29.42
C THR A 121 -17.41 -20.89 -29.31
N SER A 122 -17.32 -19.70 -28.72
CA SER A 122 -16.07 -18.97 -28.61
C SER A 122 -15.53 -18.98 -27.18
N GLU A 123 -14.21 -19.16 -27.06
CA GLU A 123 -13.40 -19.07 -25.84
C GLU A 123 -13.60 -17.77 -25.01
N TYR A 124 -14.44 -16.84 -25.45
CA TYR A 124 -14.73 -15.56 -24.77
C TYR A 124 -15.33 -15.75 -23.37
N ILE A 125 -16.14 -16.78 -23.11
CA ILE A 125 -16.64 -17.04 -21.75
C ILE A 125 -15.50 -17.45 -20.81
N GLN A 126 -14.56 -18.28 -21.26
CA GLN A 126 -13.36 -18.62 -20.48
C GLN A 126 -12.43 -17.40 -20.31
N LYS A 127 -12.34 -16.52 -21.32
CA LYS A 127 -11.59 -15.25 -21.21
C LYS A 127 -12.23 -14.25 -20.26
N LEU A 128 -13.56 -14.23 -20.13
CA LEU A 128 -14.27 -13.42 -19.12
C LEU A 128 -14.01 -13.93 -17.70
N GLN A 129 -14.08 -15.24 -17.47
CA GLN A 129 -13.69 -15.83 -16.18
C GLN A 129 -12.22 -15.53 -15.85
N SER A 130 -11.33 -15.63 -16.84
CA SER A 130 -9.93 -15.24 -16.71
C SER A 130 -9.77 -13.74 -16.42
N GLY A 131 -10.58 -12.89 -17.03
CA GLY A 131 -10.61 -11.45 -16.78
C GLY A 131 -11.03 -11.10 -15.35
N VAL A 132 -12.01 -11.83 -14.79
CA VAL A 132 -12.39 -11.70 -13.38
C VAL A 132 -11.23 -12.09 -12.46
N LEU A 133 -10.54 -13.21 -12.75
CA LEU A 133 -9.34 -13.62 -12.01
C LEU A 133 -8.21 -12.59 -12.11
N VAL A 134 -8.03 -11.96 -13.27
CA VAL A 134 -7.07 -10.88 -13.48
C VAL A 134 -7.43 -9.65 -12.62
N VAL A 135 -8.69 -9.22 -12.59
CA VAL A 135 -9.14 -8.12 -11.74
C VAL A 135 -8.93 -8.44 -10.26
N ILE A 136 -9.24 -9.66 -9.82
CA ILE A 136 -9.01 -10.10 -8.43
C ILE A 136 -7.51 -10.08 -8.09
N ASN A 137 -6.65 -10.56 -8.98
CA ASN A 137 -5.19 -10.50 -8.78
C ASN A 137 -4.67 -9.05 -8.74
N TYR A 138 -5.21 -8.16 -9.56
CA TYR A 138 -4.88 -6.73 -9.48
C TYR A 138 -5.33 -6.11 -8.15
N LEU A 139 -6.50 -6.48 -7.63
CA LEU A 139 -6.96 -6.04 -6.31
C LEU A 139 -6.05 -6.55 -5.20
N TYR A 140 -5.54 -7.77 -5.30
CA TYR A 140 -4.59 -8.33 -4.33
C TYR A 140 -3.25 -7.57 -4.34
N ASN A 141 -2.66 -7.39 -5.51
CA ASN A 141 -1.41 -6.63 -5.68
C ASN A 141 -1.57 -5.17 -5.26
N PHE A 142 -2.71 -4.56 -5.57
CA PHE A 142 -3.04 -3.21 -5.11
C PHE A 142 -3.23 -3.16 -3.60
N GLY A 143 -3.82 -4.20 -3.00
CA GLY A 143 -3.93 -4.36 -1.55
C GLY A 143 -2.57 -4.39 -0.86
N GLU A 144 -1.60 -5.12 -1.40
CA GLU A 144 -0.23 -5.17 -0.87
C GLU A 144 0.47 -3.79 -0.92
N LEU A 145 0.33 -3.08 -2.04
CA LEU A 145 0.82 -1.70 -2.16
C LEU A 145 0.09 -0.74 -1.21
N ALA A 146 -1.24 -0.87 -1.07
CA ALA A 146 -2.03 -0.06 -0.17
C ALA A 146 -1.64 -0.30 1.30
N LEU A 147 -1.34 -1.54 1.69
CA LEU A 147 -0.81 -1.86 3.02
C LEU A 147 0.57 -1.22 3.23
N THR A 148 1.46 -1.29 2.22
CA THR A 148 2.78 -0.64 2.26
C THR A 148 2.64 0.88 2.44
N VAL A 149 1.69 1.49 1.72
CA VAL A 149 1.34 2.90 1.83
C VAL A 149 0.80 3.24 3.22
N LEU A 150 -0.08 2.41 3.77
CA LEU A 150 -0.64 2.61 5.11
C LEU A 150 0.44 2.53 6.19
N ILE A 151 1.30 1.50 6.13
CA ILE A 151 2.39 1.30 7.09
C ILE A 151 3.37 2.48 7.05
N SER A 152 3.78 2.91 5.86
CA SER A 152 4.69 4.06 5.70
C SER A 152 4.05 5.38 6.15
N PHE A 153 2.74 5.56 5.93
CA PHE A 153 2.00 6.72 6.42
C PHE A 153 1.94 6.74 7.96
N LEU A 154 1.70 5.58 8.60
CA LEU A 154 1.71 5.44 10.06
C LEU A 154 3.13 5.67 10.61
N LEU A 155 4.16 5.15 9.96
CA LEU A 155 5.55 5.37 10.37
C LEU A 155 5.94 6.86 10.27
N SER A 156 5.49 7.55 9.23
CA SER A 156 5.66 9.00 9.05
C SER A 156 5.02 9.79 10.19
N PHE A 157 3.88 9.32 10.71
CA PHE A 157 3.20 9.94 11.84
C PHE A 157 4.07 9.87 13.09
N PHE A 158 4.53 8.66 13.40
CA PHE A 158 5.35 8.39 14.57
C PHE A 158 6.64 9.23 14.51
N PHE A 159 7.27 9.27 13.34
CA PHE A 159 8.49 10.04 13.11
C PHE A 159 8.28 11.55 13.30
N MET A 160 7.15 12.09 12.84
CA MET A 160 6.83 13.51 13.02
C MET A 160 6.38 13.84 14.46
N ILE A 161 5.75 12.92 15.19
CA ILE A 161 5.43 13.11 16.60
C ILE A 161 6.67 13.08 17.49
N ASP A 162 7.63 12.19 17.20
CA ASP A 162 8.88 12.03 17.96
C ASP A 162 9.95 13.10 17.62
N ASN A 163 9.48 14.30 17.23
CA ASN A 163 10.16 15.42 16.57
C ASN A 163 11.40 16.01 17.28
N LYS A 164 11.94 15.39 18.34
CA LYS A 164 13.16 15.85 19.01
C LYS A 164 14.45 15.23 18.47
N LYS A 165 14.41 14.05 17.84
CA LYS A 165 15.66 13.34 17.46
C LYS A 165 16.11 13.58 16.02
N THR A 166 15.19 13.79 15.08
CA THR A 166 15.54 13.95 13.65
C THR A 166 16.23 15.29 13.34
N VAL A 167 15.76 16.39 13.94
CA VAL A 167 16.43 17.70 13.80
C VAL A 167 17.81 17.69 14.45
N ALA A 168 17.96 16.98 15.59
CA ALA A 168 19.26 16.80 16.24
C ALA A 168 20.22 15.99 15.36
N PHE A 169 19.74 14.92 14.69
CA PHE A 169 20.53 14.11 13.78
C PHE A 169 21.00 14.92 12.55
N SER A 170 20.11 15.70 11.91
CA SER A 170 20.50 16.56 10.78
C SER A 170 21.50 17.66 11.17
N ARG A 171 21.42 18.19 12.40
CA ARG A 171 22.41 19.16 12.90
C ARG A 171 23.77 18.53 13.19
N LEU A 172 23.81 17.26 13.61
CA LEU A 172 25.05 16.52 13.82
C LEU A 172 25.81 16.27 12.50
N PHE A 173 25.13 16.18 11.36
CA PHE A 173 25.77 16.11 10.03
C PHE A 173 26.25 17.45 9.47
N LEU A 174 25.77 18.57 10.02
CA LEU A 174 26.18 19.92 9.61
C LEU A 174 27.29 20.50 10.51
N GLN A 175 27.67 19.79 11.57
CA GLN A 175 28.71 20.19 12.53
C GLN A 175 29.99 19.34 12.45
N GLY A 176 30.05 18.35 11.55
CA GLY A 176 31.26 17.61 11.20
C GLY A 176 31.73 18.01 9.81
#